data_AF-A0A7C7UP73-F1
#
_entry.id   AF-A0A7C7UP73-F1
#
_cell.length_a   1.000
_cell.length_b   1.000
_cell.length_c   1.000
_cell.angle_alpha   90.00
_cell.angle_beta   90.00
_cell.angle_gamma   90.00
#
_symmetry.space_group_name_H-M   'P 1'
#
loop_
_entity.id
_entity.type
_entity.pdbx_description
1 polymer ?
#
loop_
_entity_poly.entity_id
_entity_poly.type
_entity_poly.pdbx_seq_one_letter_code
_entity_poly.pdbx_strand_id
1 'polypeptide(L)' 'NCRILFSGDTVFCDGVGRTDLPTGDVEALIDSLRKLAELDVDRLYPGHGPFVEKNARKYISGAIKSAG' A
#
# COMPACT_ATOMS: atom_id res chain seq x y z
N ASN A 1 4.67 -3.61 -21.19
CA ASN A 1 5.22 -2.77 -20.10
C ASN A 1 4.82 -3.35 -18.76
N CYS A 2 5.74 -3.40 -17.80
CA CYS A 2 5.47 -3.78 -16.42
C CYS A 2 5.40 -2.51 -15.56
N ARG A 3 4.32 -2.31 -14.81
CA ARG A 3 4.12 -1.15 -13.93
C ARG A 3 4.44 -1.53 -12.49
N ILE A 4 5.43 -0.82 -11.94
CA ILE A 4 6.02 -1.11 -10.64
C ILE A 4 5.68 0.03 -9.69
N LEU A 5 5.21 -0.29 -8.49
CA LEU A 5 5.01 0.66 -7.40
C LEU A 5 6.06 0.42 -6.30
N PHE A 6 6.83 1.45 -5.98
CA PHE A 6 7.63 1.52 -4.77
C PHE A 6 6.83 2.29 -3.73
N SER A 7 6.27 1.60 -2.73
CA SER A 7 5.30 2.20 -1.81
C SER A 7 5.91 2.77 -0.54
N GLY A 8 7.19 2.48 -0.25
CA GLY A 8 7.78 2.77 1.05
C GLY A 8 6.92 2.18 2.16
N ASP A 9 6.65 3.00 3.19
CA ASP A 9 5.89 2.58 4.36
C ASP A 9 4.39 2.91 4.28
N THR A 10 3.85 3.13 3.08
CA THR A 10 2.40 3.37 2.92
C THR A 10 1.61 2.05 2.88
N VAL A 11 2.01 1.11 2.02
CA VAL A 11 1.32 -0.18 1.84
C VAL A 11 2.31 -1.32 1.71
N PHE A 12 2.02 -2.41 2.41
CA PHE A 12 2.79 -3.64 2.46
C PHE A 12 2.00 -4.80 1.86
N CYS A 13 2.64 -5.97 1.69
CA CYS A 13 1.94 -7.18 1.26
C CYS A 13 0.92 -7.69 2.30
N ASP A 14 1.17 -7.40 3.56
CA ASP A 14 0.48 -7.95 4.72
C ASP A 14 -0.07 -6.86 5.64
N GLY A 15 -0.09 -5.60 5.18
CA GLY A 15 -0.60 -4.50 5.97
C GLY A 15 -0.35 -3.12 5.38
N VAL A 16 -0.32 -2.14 6.27
CA VAL A 16 -0.18 -0.71 5.97
C VAL A 16 0.82 -0.07 6.91
N GLY A 17 1.27 1.14 6.54
CA GLY A 17 2.04 1.98 7.43
C GLY A 17 1.36 2.23 8.77
N ARG A 18 2.17 2.39 9.81
CA ARG A 18 1.68 2.80 11.13
C ARG A 18 1.33 4.29 11.16
N THR A 19 0.36 4.67 11.98
CA THR A 19 -0.13 6.05 12.12
C THR A 19 -0.10 6.54 13.57
N ASP A 20 0.48 5.78 14.49
CA ASP A 20 0.54 6.08 15.92
C ASP A 20 1.77 6.90 16.34
N LEU A 21 2.66 7.23 15.39
CA LEU A 21 3.80 8.11 15.62
C LEU A 21 3.40 9.60 15.51
N PRO A 22 4.23 10.53 16.01
CA PRO A 22 4.03 11.95 15.75
C PRO A 22 3.85 12.19 14.25
N THR A 23 2.85 13.01 13.90
CA THR A 23 2.38 13.31 12.53
C THR A 23 1.67 12.17 11.78
N GLY A 24 1.42 11.02 12.40
CA GLY A 24 0.61 9.96 11.80
C GLY A 24 -0.88 10.34 11.73
N ASP A 25 -1.54 9.95 10.64
CA ASP A 25 -2.96 10.22 10.38
C ASP A 25 -3.58 9.02 9.63
N VAL A 26 -4.57 8.39 10.27
CA VAL A 26 -5.25 7.19 9.73
C VAL A 26 -6.16 7.52 8.55
N GLU A 27 -6.84 8.66 8.57
CA GLU A 27 -7.73 9.07 7.48
C GLU A 27 -6.90 9.43 6.24
N ALA A 28 -5.79 10.15 6.43
CA ALA A 28 -4.86 10.47 5.34
C ALA A 28 -4.23 9.20 4.73
N LEU A 29 -3.93 8.18 5.55
CA LEU A 29 -3.44 6.89 5.07
C LEU A 29 -4.51 6.18 4.24
N ILE A 30 -5.75 6.09 4.73
CA ILE A 30 -6.87 5.47 4.01
C ILE A 30 -7.11 6.16 2.66
N ASP A 31 -7.09 7.49 2.62
CA ASP A 31 -7.25 8.25 1.38
C ASP A 31 -6.10 8.03 0.40
N SER A 32 -4.88 7.89 0.90
CA SER A 32 -3.72 7.53 0.07
C SER A 32 -3.89 6.12 -0.52
N LEU A 33 -4.34 5.15 0.28
CA LEU A 33 -4.59 3.78 -0.19
C LEU A 33 -5.70 3.71 -1.25
N ARG A 34 -6.76 4.51 -1.11
CA ARG A 34 -7.81 4.64 -2.14
C ARG A 34 -7.24 5.11 -3.47
N LYS A 35 -6.40 6.16 -3.46
CA LYS A 35 -5.72 6.66 -4.67
C LYS A 35 -4.79 5.60 -5.28
N LEU A 36 -4.03 4.88 -4.44
CA LEU A 36 -3.14 3.81 -4.91
C LEU A 36 -3.91 2.63 -5.54
N ALA A 37 -5.12 2.32 -5.04
CA ALA A 37 -5.95 1.23 -5.56
C ALA A 37 -6.55 1.51 -6.95
N GLU A 38 -6.55 2.77 -7.38
CA GLU A 38 -6.96 3.19 -8.74
C GLU A 38 -5.83 3.00 -9.77
N LEU A 39 -4.58 2.88 -9.32
CA LEU A 39 -3.44 2.68 -10.19
C LEU A 39 -3.42 1.25 -10.75
N ASP A 40 -2.98 1.15 -12.01
CA ASP A 40 -2.73 -0.12 -12.66
C ASP A 40 -1.32 -0.62 -12.29
N VAL A 41 -1.23 -1.43 -11.23
CA VAL A 41 0.04 -1.88 -10.62
C VAL A 41 0.20 -3.40 -10.77
N ASP A 42 1.29 -3.80 -11.41
CA ASP A 42 1.66 -5.21 -11.59
C ASP A 42 2.50 -5.73 -10.43
N ARG A 43 3.45 -4.90 -9.96
CA ARG A 43 4.44 -5.24 -8.91
C ARG A 43 4.46 -4.21 -7.78
N LEU A 44 4.66 -4.68 -6.56
CA LEU A 44 4.75 -3.86 -5.35
C LEU A 44 6.07 -4.13 -4.63
N TYR A 45 6.83 -3.07 -4.38
CA TYR A 45 8.07 -3.10 -3.60
C TYR A 45 7.93 -2.18 -2.39
N PRO A 46 7.55 -2.72 -1.23
CA PRO A 46 7.41 -1.95 -0.01
C PRO A 46 8.76 -1.58 0.62
N GLY A 47 8.72 -0.64 1.58
CA GLY A 47 9.88 -0.33 2.43
C GLY A 47 10.29 -1.48 3.35
N HIS A 48 9.31 -2.30 3.75
CA HIS A 48 9.49 -3.45 4.63
C HIS A 48 8.68 -4.67 4.19
N GLY A 49 9.14 -5.85 4.59
CA GLY A 49 8.45 -7.11 4.30
C GLY A 49 8.70 -7.65 2.88
N PRO A 50 7.93 -8.66 2.45
CA PRO A 50 8.09 -9.27 1.13
C PRO A 50 7.65 -8.34 0.00
N PHE A 51 8.12 -8.60 -1.23
CA PHE A 51 7.66 -7.93 -2.44
C PHE A 51 6.62 -8.77 -3.20
N VAL A 52 5.85 -8.11 -4.08
CA VAL A 52 4.89 -8.76 -4.97
C VAL A 52 5.34 -8.59 -6.43
N GLU A 53 5.50 -9.70 -7.15
CA GLU A 53 5.88 -9.65 -8.57
C GLU A 53 4.69 -9.73 -9.54
N LYS A 54 3.48 -10.06 -9.04
CA LYS A 54 2.25 -10.21 -9.85
C LYS A 54 1.01 -9.85 -9.05
N ASN A 55 0.02 -9.24 -9.71
CA ASN A 55 -1.29 -8.91 -9.14
C ASN A 55 -1.21 -8.02 -7.88
N ALA A 56 -0.26 -7.08 -7.85
CA ALA A 56 -0.05 -6.15 -6.73
C ALA A 56 -1.33 -5.40 -6.31
N ARG A 57 -2.22 -5.09 -7.25
CA ARG A 57 -3.53 -4.46 -6.98
C ARG A 57 -4.32 -5.15 -5.87
N LYS A 58 -4.29 -6.49 -5.78
CA LYS A 58 -5.01 -7.26 -4.74
C LYS A 58 -4.57 -6.86 -3.32
N TYR A 59 -3.27 -6.65 -3.15
CA TYR A 59 -2.66 -6.31 -1.88
C TYR A 59 -3.03 -4.87 -1.47
N ILE A 60 -2.98 -3.94 -2.42
CA ILE A 60 -3.38 -2.54 -2.20
C ILE A 60 -4.86 -2.43 -1.83
N SER A 61 -5.76 -3.16 -2.52
CA SER A 61 -7.18 -3.16 -2.17
C SER A 61 -7.48 -3.87 -0.84
N GLY A 62 -6.71 -4.91 -0.49
CA GLY A 62 -6.83 -5.59 0.80
C GLY A 62 -6.37 -4.70 1.98
N ALA A 63 -5.35 -3.88 1.75
CA ALA A 63 -4.79 -2.97 2.72
C ALA A 63 -5.81 -1.91 3.20
N ILE A 64 -6.70 -1.43 2.32
CA ILE A 64 -7.79 -0.49 2.69
C ILE A 64 -8.68 -1.09 3.80
N LYS A 65 -8.96 -2.39 3.73
CA LYS A 65 -9.79 -3.09 4.74
C LYS A 65 -9.07 -3.34 6.06
N SER A 66 -7.75 -3.24 6.06
CA SER A 66 -6.91 -3.48 7.25
C SER A 66 -6.63 -2.18 8.00
N ALA A 67 -6.79 -1.03 7.34
CA ALA A 67 -6.57 0.30 7.89
C ALA A 67 -7.82 0.91 8.57
N GLY A 68 -9.01 0.36 8.32
CA GLY A 68 -10.28 0.75 8.96
C GLY A 68 -10.91 -0.42 9.69
#